data_AF-A0AA40NDJ0-F1
#
_entry.id   AF-A0AA40NDJ0-F1
#
_cell.length_a   1.000
_cell.length_b   1.000
_cell.length_c   1.000
_cell.angle_alpha   90.00
_cell.angle_beta   90.00
_cell.angle_gamma   90.00
#
_symmetry.space_group_name_H-M   'P 1'
#
loop_
_entity.id
_entity.type
_entity.pdbx_description
1 polymer ?
#
loop_
_entity_poly.entity_id
_entity_poly.type
_entity_poly.pdbx_seq_one_letter_code
_entity_poly.pdbx_strand_id
1 'polypeptide(L)'
;EEYLIYPKNPDMVVMDTAIIAKAPVRLLVAGMGDALSTWFEAKACYDARATSMAGGQSTVAALSLARLCYDTLLAEGEKARFAAQAGVVTDALERIVEANTYLSGIGFESSGLAGAHAIHNGFTILEECHHLYHGEKVAFGTLAQLVLQNSPMEEIETVLNFCQKVGLPVTLAEMG
;
A
#
# COMPACT_ATOMS: atom_id res chain seq x y z
N GLU A 1 10.28 11.88 -15.99
CA GLU A 1 8.90 12.40 -15.94
C GLU A 1 8.85 13.54 -14.92
N GLU A 2 8.00 14.54 -15.15
CA GLU A 2 7.80 15.66 -14.23
C GLU A 2 6.46 15.46 -13.50
N TYR A 3 6.46 15.50 -12.17
CA TYR A 3 5.23 15.36 -11.38
C TYR A 3 4.37 16.62 -11.53
N LEU A 4 3.13 16.44 -11.99
CA LEU A 4 2.12 17.51 -11.95
C LEU A 4 1.38 17.45 -10.62
N ILE A 5 1.77 18.29 -9.67
CA ILE A 5 1.10 18.43 -8.36
C ILE A 5 -0.06 19.43 -8.48
N TYR A 6 -1.28 18.99 -8.19
CA TYR A 6 -2.48 19.83 -8.25
C TYR A 6 -2.68 20.65 -6.97
N PRO A 7 -3.38 21.81 -7.04
CA PRO A 7 -3.62 22.65 -5.86
C PRO A 7 -4.76 22.16 -4.96
N LYS A 8 -5.52 21.14 -5.36
CA LYS A 8 -6.60 20.53 -4.57
C LYS A 8 -6.79 19.05 -4.92
N ASN A 9 -7.28 18.27 -3.97
CA ASN A 9 -7.76 16.90 -4.20
C ASN A 9 -9.03 16.89 -5.09
N PRO A 10 -9.39 15.74 -5.69
CA PRO A 10 -10.66 15.59 -6.41
C PRO A 10 -11.87 15.94 -5.54
N ASP A 11 -12.90 16.53 -6.15
CA ASP A 11 -14.11 16.94 -5.43
C ASP A 11 -14.94 15.73 -4.93
N MET A 12 -14.85 14.58 -5.61
CA MET A 12 -15.53 13.34 -5.24
C MET A 12 -14.78 12.11 -5.78
N VAL A 13 -14.74 11.06 -4.98
CA VAL A 13 -14.27 9.72 -5.38
C VAL A 13 -15.40 8.74 -5.08
N VAL A 14 -15.80 7.95 -6.07
CA VAL A 14 -16.89 6.96 -5.96
C VAL A 14 -16.36 5.59 -6.32
N MET A 15 -16.44 4.65 -5.39
CA MET A 15 -15.98 3.27 -5.58
C MET A 15 -17.19 2.35 -5.73
N ASP A 16 -17.44 1.85 -6.94
CA ASP A 16 -18.44 0.80 -7.16
C ASP A 16 -17.81 -0.56 -6.87
N THR A 17 -18.09 -1.10 -5.69
CA THR A 17 -17.51 -2.37 -5.23
C THR A 17 -18.01 -3.59 -5.98
N ALA A 18 -19.20 -3.53 -6.60
CA ALA A 18 -19.70 -4.60 -7.45
C ALA A 18 -18.93 -4.67 -8.78
N ILE A 19 -18.48 -3.53 -9.30
CA ILE A 19 -17.55 -3.46 -10.44
C ILE A 19 -16.17 -3.97 -10.01
N ILE A 20 -15.63 -3.48 -8.90
CA ILE A 20 -14.30 -3.86 -8.40
C ILE A 20 -14.22 -5.36 -8.11
N ALA A 21 -15.25 -5.95 -7.50
CA ALA A 21 -15.31 -7.38 -7.22
C ALA A 21 -15.18 -8.26 -8.48
N LYS A 22 -15.58 -7.75 -9.64
CA LYS A 22 -15.53 -8.48 -10.92
C LYS A 22 -14.22 -8.29 -11.69
N ALA A 23 -13.34 -7.40 -11.22
CA ALA A 23 -12.03 -7.21 -11.81
C ALA A 23 -11.09 -8.38 -11.47
N PRO A 24 -10.01 -8.61 -12.25
CA PRO A 24 -9.01 -9.61 -11.90
C PRO A 24 -8.44 -9.38 -10.50
N VAL A 25 -8.47 -10.40 -9.63
CA VAL A 25 -8.04 -10.28 -8.22
C VAL A 25 -6.60 -9.79 -8.06
N ARG A 26 -5.73 -10.02 -9.06
CA ARG A 26 -4.35 -9.51 -9.07
C ARG A 26 -4.30 -7.98 -8.88
N LEU A 27 -5.28 -7.24 -9.39
CA LEU A 27 -5.37 -5.78 -9.23
C LEU A 27 -5.70 -5.39 -7.78
N LEU A 28 -6.61 -6.12 -7.12
CA LEU A 28 -6.92 -5.89 -5.70
C LEU A 28 -5.70 -6.19 -4.83
N VAL A 29 -5.00 -7.29 -5.11
CA VAL A 29 -3.78 -7.69 -4.39
C VAL A 29 -2.66 -6.67 -4.60
N ALA A 30 -2.46 -6.17 -5.82
CA ALA A 30 -1.54 -5.06 -6.07
C ALA A 30 -1.94 -3.83 -5.25
N GLY A 31 -3.22 -3.46 -5.19
CA GLY A 31 -3.69 -2.37 -4.32
C GLY A 31 -3.38 -2.60 -2.83
N MET A 32 -3.49 -3.84 -2.34
CA MET A 32 -3.08 -4.17 -0.96
C MET A 32 -1.57 -4.03 -0.76
N GLY A 33 -0.76 -4.36 -1.75
CA GLY A 33 0.70 -4.19 -1.70
C GLY A 33 1.14 -2.73 -1.63
N ASP A 34 0.42 -1.84 -2.32
CA ASP A 34 0.61 -0.40 -2.24
C ASP A 34 0.20 0.15 -0.85
N ALA A 35 -1.02 -0.20 -0.43
CA ALA A 35 -1.59 0.22 0.85
C ALA A 35 -0.80 -0.26 2.09
N LEU A 36 -0.11 -1.39 1.97
CA LEU A 36 0.75 -1.96 3.02
C LEU A 36 1.90 -1.03 3.39
N SER A 37 2.49 -0.34 2.40
CA SER A 37 3.60 0.60 2.63
C SER A 37 3.19 1.81 3.45
N THR A 38 1.91 2.21 3.36
CA THR A 38 1.42 3.49 3.86
C THR A 38 1.72 3.68 5.34
N TRP A 39 1.53 2.66 6.19
CA TRP A 39 1.84 2.76 7.62
C TRP A 39 3.33 3.00 7.88
N PHE A 40 4.19 2.22 7.24
CA PHE A 40 5.62 2.24 7.51
C PHE A 40 6.26 3.54 7.01
N GLU A 41 5.86 4.02 5.85
CA GLU A 41 6.34 5.29 5.31
C GLU A 41 5.79 6.48 6.10
N ALA A 42 4.48 6.48 6.41
CA ALA A 42 3.86 7.52 7.24
C ALA A 42 4.55 7.62 8.61
N LYS A 43 4.82 6.48 9.26
CA LYS A 43 5.50 6.42 10.55
C LYS A 43 6.94 6.94 10.44
N ALA A 44 7.70 6.52 9.44
CA ALA A 44 9.07 6.98 9.22
C ALA A 44 9.12 8.51 9.03
N CYS A 45 8.23 9.07 8.22
CA CYS A 45 8.11 10.51 8.01
C CYS A 45 7.70 11.25 9.30
N TYR A 46 6.74 10.70 10.07
CA TYR A 46 6.31 11.27 11.33
C TYR A 46 7.44 11.33 12.35
N ASP A 47 8.17 10.22 12.54
CA ASP A 47 9.30 10.13 13.47
C ASP A 47 10.45 11.09 13.06
N ALA A 48 10.68 11.24 11.75
CA ALA A 48 11.68 12.15 11.18
C ALA A 48 11.22 13.61 11.13
N ARG A 49 9.96 13.92 11.46
CA ARG A 49 9.33 15.25 11.29
C ARG A 49 9.45 15.80 9.86
N ALA A 50 9.37 14.91 8.88
CA ALA A 50 9.42 15.26 7.46
C ALA A 50 8.18 16.06 7.04
N THR A 51 8.33 16.84 5.97
CA THR A 51 7.19 17.53 5.33
C THR A 51 6.48 16.55 4.40
N SER A 52 5.18 16.38 4.57
CA SER A 52 4.33 15.54 3.71
C SER A 52 4.04 16.23 2.37
N MET A 53 3.42 15.52 1.44
CA MET A 53 3.01 16.09 0.15
C MET A 53 1.94 17.17 0.30
N ALA A 54 1.16 17.12 1.39
CA ALA A 54 0.25 18.19 1.78
C ALA A 54 0.94 19.50 2.23
N GLY A 55 2.28 19.54 2.27
CA GLY A 55 3.07 20.75 2.49
C GLY A 55 3.31 21.10 3.98
N GLY A 56 2.94 20.21 4.90
CA GLY A 56 3.12 20.38 6.35
C GLY A 56 3.66 19.12 7.02
N GLN A 57 3.80 19.15 8.34
CA GLN A 57 4.07 17.92 9.10
C GLN A 57 2.80 17.06 9.20
N SER A 58 3.01 15.74 9.34
CA SER A 58 1.93 14.79 9.52
C SER A 58 1.04 15.14 10.72
N THR A 59 -0.28 15.03 10.52
CA THR A 59 -1.25 15.16 11.61
C THR A 59 -1.46 13.83 12.29
N VAL A 60 -1.88 13.85 13.56
CA VAL A 60 -2.28 12.63 14.28
C VAL A 60 -3.41 11.89 13.54
N ALA A 61 -4.30 12.61 12.87
CA ALA A 61 -5.36 12.02 12.06
C ALA A 61 -4.81 11.23 10.87
N ALA A 62 -3.92 11.81 10.07
CA ALA A 62 -3.32 11.13 8.92
C ALA A 62 -2.50 9.90 9.34
N LEU A 63 -1.69 10.02 10.40
CA LEU A 63 -0.95 8.88 10.95
C LEU A 63 -1.89 7.77 11.45
N SER A 64 -3.01 8.12 12.09
CA SER A 64 -3.99 7.14 12.56
C SER A 64 -4.69 6.43 11.42
N LEU A 65 -5.00 7.13 10.32
CA LEU A 65 -5.57 6.51 9.12
C LEU A 65 -4.56 5.58 8.43
N ALA A 66 -3.29 5.96 8.36
CA ALA A 66 -2.23 5.09 7.87
C ALA A 66 -2.10 3.82 8.72
N ARG A 67 -2.22 3.94 10.05
CA ARG A 67 -2.24 2.79 10.96
C ARG A 67 -3.47 1.90 10.73
N LEU A 68 -4.65 2.51 10.65
CA LEU A 68 -5.90 1.81 10.40
C LEU A 68 -5.87 1.07 9.04
N CYS A 69 -5.22 1.64 8.03
CA CYS A 69 -4.98 0.98 6.75
C CYS A 69 -4.23 -0.35 6.95
N TYR A 70 -3.10 -0.31 7.64
CA TYR A 70 -2.30 -1.51 7.95
C TYR A 70 -3.09 -2.55 8.76
N ASP A 71 -3.74 -2.13 9.85
CA ASP A 71 -4.51 -3.05 10.69
C ASP A 71 -5.68 -3.69 9.91
N THR A 72 -6.33 -2.92 9.02
CA THR A 72 -7.41 -3.41 8.15
C THR A 72 -6.90 -4.44 7.13
N LEU A 73 -5.74 -4.20 6.52
CA LEU A 73 -5.10 -5.15 5.61
C LEU A 73 -4.86 -6.49 6.31
N LEU A 74 -4.25 -6.48 7.49
CA LEU A 74 -3.98 -7.70 8.25
C LEU A 74 -5.26 -8.44 8.66
N ALA A 75 -6.30 -7.71 9.04
CA ALA A 75 -7.56 -8.29 9.50
C ALA A 75 -8.45 -8.81 8.36
N GLU A 76 -8.42 -8.18 7.19
CA GLU A 76 -9.42 -8.38 6.12
C GLU A 76 -8.84 -8.85 4.79
N GLY A 77 -7.54 -8.67 4.52
CA GLY A 77 -6.94 -8.82 3.19
C GLY A 77 -7.12 -10.21 2.58
N GLU A 78 -6.90 -11.28 3.36
CA GLU A 78 -7.08 -12.65 2.88
C GLU A 78 -8.55 -12.96 2.56
N LYS A 79 -9.48 -12.52 3.43
CA LYS A 79 -10.93 -12.67 3.21
C LYS A 79 -11.38 -11.90 1.96
N ALA A 80 -10.92 -10.67 1.79
CA ALA A 80 -11.24 -9.85 0.63
C ALA A 80 -10.68 -10.44 -0.67
N ARG A 81 -9.47 -11.00 -0.65
CA ARG A 81 -8.91 -11.71 -1.81
C ARG A 81 -9.80 -12.88 -2.23
N PHE A 82 -10.28 -13.69 -1.29
CA PHE A 82 -11.20 -14.79 -1.61
C PHE A 82 -12.55 -14.29 -2.15
N ALA A 83 -13.09 -13.21 -1.58
CA ALA A 83 -14.31 -12.58 -2.07
C ALA A 83 -14.16 -12.08 -3.53
N ALA A 84 -13.05 -11.41 -3.84
CA ALA A 84 -12.74 -10.96 -5.19
C ALA A 84 -12.47 -12.12 -6.17
N GLN A 85 -11.82 -13.20 -5.73
CA GLN A 85 -11.68 -14.42 -6.55
C GLN A 85 -13.03 -15.04 -6.90
N ALA A 86 -13.98 -15.00 -5.97
CA ALA A 86 -15.34 -15.48 -6.17
C ALA A 86 -16.23 -14.46 -6.91
N GLY A 87 -15.75 -13.24 -7.19
CA GLY A 87 -16.53 -12.21 -7.87
C GLY A 87 -17.68 -11.64 -7.03
N VAL A 88 -17.60 -11.71 -5.70
CA VAL A 88 -18.68 -11.32 -4.78
C VAL A 88 -18.25 -10.20 -3.84
N VAL A 89 -19.21 -9.34 -3.51
CA VAL A 89 -19.02 -8.28 -2.52
C VAL A 89 -19.32 -8.83 -1.12
N THR A 90 -18.39 -8.57 -0.20
CA THR A 90 -18.51 -8.89 1.23
C THR A 90 -18.00 -7.69 2.03
N ASP A 91 -18.33 -7.61 3.32
CA ASP A 91 -17.82 -6.55 4.20
C ASP A 91 -16.28 -6.50 4.22
N ALA A 92 -15.62 -7.65 4.12
CA ALA A 92 -14.15 -7.70 4.03
C ALA A 92 -13.64 -7.04 2.74
N LEU A 93 -14.31 -7.26 1.60
CA LEU A 93 -13.96 -6.60 0.35
C LEU A 93 -14.20 -5.09 0.43
N GLU A 94 -15.34 -4.66 0.96
CA GLU A 94 -15.66 -3.23 1.17
C GLU A 94 -14.57 -2.54 1.99
N ARG A 95 -14.17 -3.13 3.12
CA ARG A 95 -13.10 -2.61 3.99
C ARG A 95 -11.75 -2.51 3.29
N ILE A 96 -11.41 -3.51 2.46
CA ILE A 96 -10.15 -3.48 1.70
C ILE A 96 -10.20 -2.46 0.55
N VAL A 97 -11.36 -2.26 -0.08
CA VAL A 97 -11.52 -1.18 -1.06
C VAL A 97 -11.35 0.19 -0.39
N GLU A 98 -11.93 0.39 0.81
CA GLU A 98 -11.70 1.61 1.59
C GLU A 98 -10.22 1.77 1.98
N ALA A 99 -9.58 0.71 2.47
CA ALA A 99 -8.17 0.72 2.85
C ALA A 99 -7.25 1.07 1.68
N ASN A 100 -7.43 0.40 0.54
CA ASN A 100 -6.61 0.62 -0.66
C ASN A 100 -6.83 1.99 -1.32
N THR A 101 -7.92 2.68 -0.99
CA THR A 101 -8.28 3.92 -1.67
C THR A 101 -8.19 5.13 -0.76
N TYR A 102 -9.00 5.16 0.30
CA TYR A 102 -9.15 6.34 1.15
C TYR A 102 -8.12 6.34 2.28
N LEU A 103 -8.00 5.23 3.02
CA LEU A 103 -7.06 5.17 4.15
C LEU A 103 -5.62 5.27 3.67
N SER A 104 -5.26 4.48 2.64
CA SER A 104 -3.95 4.56 2.00
C SER A 104 -3.74 5.95 1.39
N GLY A 105 -4.71 6.46 0.63
CA GLY A 105 -4.65 7.76 -0.04
C GLY A 105 -4.33 8.93 0.91
N ILE A 106 -5.13 9.10 1.95
CA ILE A 106 -4.90 10.16 2.95
C ILE A 106 -3.65 9.88 3.76
N GLY A 107 -3.40 8.61 4.12
CA GLY A 107 -2.25 8.20 4.88
C GLY A 107 -0.93 8.58 4.20
N PHE A 108 -0.79 8.31 2.89
CA PHE A 108 0.45 8.64 2.18
C PHE A 108 0.58 10.14 1.94
N GLU A 109 -0.47 10.81 1.43
CA GLU A 109 -0.37 12.21 0.98
C GLU A 109 -0.16 13.16 2.16
N SER A 110 -0.93 12.95 3.24
CA SER A 110 -0.94 13.81 4.41
C SER A 110 0.03 13.38 5.51
N SER A 111 0.62 12.18 5.44
CA SER A 111 1.67 11.75 6.38
C SER A 111 3.06 11.63 5.76
N GLY A 112 3.21 10.97 4.60
CA GLY A 112 4.44 10.98 3.82
C GLY A 112 4.81 9.65 3.15
N LEU A 113 5.75 9.75 2.19
CA LEU A 113 6.43 8.66 1.49
C LEU A 113 7.90 8.59 1.92
N ALA A 114 8.50 7.41 1.90
CA ALA A 114 9.86 7.18 2.36
C ALA A 114 10.59 6.12 1.51
N GLY A 115 11.13 5.07 2.17
CA GLY A 115 12.03 4.11 1.55
C GLY A 115 11.33 3.19 0.55
N ALA A 116 10.11 2.74 0.84
CA ALA A 116 9.40 1.76 0.03
C ALA A 116 9.12 2.29 -1.38
N HIS A 117 8.56 3.50 -1.49
CA HIS A 117 8.28 4.12 -2.78
C HIS A 117 9.55 4.60 -3.50
N ALA A 118 10.60 5.00 -2.76
CA ALA A 118 11.89 5.30 -3.38
C ALA A 118 12.53 4.06 -4.02
N ILE A 119 12.45 2.91 -3.35
CA ILE A 119 12.93 1.63 -3.86
C ILE A 119 12.08 1.14 -5.04
N HIS A 120 10.75 1.30 -4.97
CA HIS A 120 9.85 1.06 -6.11
C HIS A 120 10.33 1.81 -7.36
N ASN A 121 10.63 3.10 -7.24
CA ASN A 121 11.11 3.91 -8.36
C ASN A 121 12.43 3.36 -8.92
N GLY A 122 13.31 2.87 -8.04
CA GLY A 122 14.52 2.14 -8.44
C GLY A 122 14.21 0.92 -9.31
N PHE A 123 13.23 0.11 -8.95
CA PHE A 123 12.84 -1.07 -9.73
C PHE A 123 12.28 -0.75 -11.12
N THR A 124 11.73 0.45 -11.35
CA THR A 124 11.18 0.80 -12.68
C THR A 124 12.24 0.93 -13.77
N ILE A 125 13.52 1.07 -13.41
CA ILE A 125 14.62 1.12 -14.39
C ILE A 125 15.04 -0.27 -14.88
N LEU A 126 14.65 -1.34 -14.18
CA LEU A 126 14.98 -2.73 -14.50
C LEU A 126 13.90 -3.30 -15.41
N GLU A 127 14.28 -3.73 -16.62
CA GLU A 127 13.35 -4.27 -17.62
C GLU A 127 12.65 -5.53 -17.11
N GLU A 128 13.33 -6.33 -16.30
CA GLU A 128 12.84 -7.53 -15.64
C GLU A 128 11.56 -7.25 -14.84
N CYS A 129 11.46 -6.07 -14.21
CA CYS A 129 10.32 -5.71 -13.36
C CYS A 129 9.18 -5.00 -14.11
N HIS A 130 9.28 -4.73 -15.41
CA HIS A 130 8.27 -3.93 -16.14
C HIS A 130 6.88 -4.56 -16.20
N HIS A 131 6.82 -5.89 -16.13
CA HIS A 131 5.57 -6.68 -16.16
C HIS A 131 4.81 -6.71 -14.81
N LEU A 132 5.43 -6.21 -13.74
CA LEU A 132 4.82 -6.10 -12.42
C LEU A 132 3.98 -4.82 -12.29
N TYR A 133 2.88 -4.93 -11.56
CA TYR A 133 2.10 -3.77 -11.13
C TYR A 133 2.82 -2.97 -10.05
N HIS A 134 2.45 -1.69 -9.93
CA HIS A 134 3.00 -0.75 -8.94
C HIS A 134 3.07 -1.34 -7.53
N GLY A 135 1.94 -1.78 -6.98
CA GLY A 135 1.89 -2.30 -5.62
C GLY A 135 2.62 -3.62 -5.40
N GLU A 136 2.89 -4.41 -6.46
CA GLU A 136 3.72 -5.61 -6.35
C GLU A 136 5.19 -5.22 -6.07
N LYS A 137 5.69 -4.18 -6.76
CA LYS A 137 7.02 -3.61 -6.51
C LYS A 137 7.09 -2.88 -5.16
N VAL A 138 6.06 -2.12 -4.80
CA VAL A 138 5.99 -1.42 -3.50
C VAL A 138 5.97 -2.39 -2.33
N ALA A 139 5.30 -3.54 -2.44
CA ALA A 139 5.31 -4.56 -1.40
C ALA A 139 6.73 -5.06 -1.09
N PHE A 140 7.53 -5.35 -2.12
CA PHE A 140 8.94 -5.70 -1.93
C PHE A 140 9.77 -4.52 -1.40
N GLY A 141 9.53 -3.31 -1.91
CA GLY A 141 10.14 -2.08 -1.38
C GLY A 141 9.85 -1.86 0.12
N THR A 142 8.67 -2.24 0.58
CA THR A 142 8.28 -2.19 1.99
C THR A 142 9.12 -3.16 2.82
N LEU A 143 9.27 -4.41 2.38
CA LEU A 143 10.16 -5.37 3.05
C LEU A 143 11.61 -4.85 3.12
N ALA A 144 12.10 -4.27 2.04
CA ALA A 144 13.43 -3.65 2.02
C ALA A 144 13.54 -2.45 2.98
N GLN A 145 12.50 -1.62 3.09
CA GLN A 145 12.46 -0.53 4.08
C GLN A 145 12.49 -1.07 5.52
N LEU A 146 11.76 -2.14 5.83
CA LEU A 146 11.77 -2.74 7.17
C LEU A 146 13.18 -3.21 7.58
N VAL A 147 13.91 -3.81 6.64
CA VAL A 147 15.32 -4.15 6.83
C VAL A 147 16.17 -2.89 7.02
N LEU A 148 15.98 -1.88 6.18
CA LEU A 148 16.74 -0.62 6.23
C LEU A 148 16.58 0.11 7.57
N GLN A 149 15.38 0.12 8.15
CA GLN A 149 15.09 0.74 9.45
C GLN A 149 15.34 -0.20 10.65
N ASN A 150 15.87 -1.40 10.40
CA ASN A 150 16.15 -2.42 11.42
C ASN A 150 14.91 -2.74 12.28
N SER A 151 13.76 -2.94 11.63
CA SER A 151 12.52 -3.36 12.29
C SER A 151 12.72 -4.70 13.04
N PRO A 152 12.00 -4.92 14.15
CA PRO A 152 12.01 -6.21 14.83
C PRO A 152 11.62 -7.35 13.88
N MET A 153 12.24 -8.52 14.04
CA MET A 153 11.97 -9.67 13.16
C MET A 153 10.49 -10.08 13.15
N GLU A 154 9.79 -9.95 14.28
CA GLU A 154 8.35 -10.23 14.38
C GLU A 154 7.51 -9.33 13.45
N GLU A 155 7.89 -8.05 13.31
CA GLU A 155 7.22 -7.12 12.39
C GLU A 155 7.51 -7.49 10.94
N ILE A 156 8.75 -7.84 10.62
CA ILE A 156 9.17 -8.31 9.28
C ILE A 156 8.41 -9.60 8.92
N GLU A 157 8.36 -10.57 9.82
CA GLU A 157 7.63 -11.83 9.62
C GLU A 157 6.14 -11.61 9.46
N THR A 158 5.54 -10.67 10.19
CA THR A 158 4.12 -10.32 10.02
C THR A 158 3.83 -9.83 8.60
N VAL A 159 4.69 -8.94 8.07
CA VAL A 159 4.55 -8.39 6.72
C VAL A 159 4.84 -9.45 5.65
N LEU A 160 5.89 -10.26 5.82
CA LEU A 160 6.19 -11.40 4.93
C LEU A 160 5.01 -12.37 4.85
N ASN A 161 4.48 -12.78 6.00
CA ASN A 161 3.36 -13.71 6.08
C ASN A 161 2.11 -13.12 5.43
N PHE A 162 1.84 -11.83 5.60
CA PHE A 162 0.73 -11.17 4.91
C PHE A 162 0.94 -11.18 3.39
N CYS A 163 2.09 -10.75 2.90
CA CYS A 163 2.42 -10.73 1.47
C CYS A 163 2.24 -12.12 0.83
N GLN A 164 2.81 -13.16 1.44
CA GLN A 164 2.66 -14.54 0.98
C GLN A 164 1.19 -15.00 1.00
N LYS A 165 0.45 -14.69 2.08
CA LYS A 165 -0.96 -15.06 2.20
C LYS A 165 -1.80 -14.47 1.09
N VAL A 166 -1.57 -13.22 0.69
CA VAL A 166 -2.37 -12.57 -0.38
C VAL A 166 -1.80 -12.78 -1.79
N GLY A 167 -0.53 -13.17 -1.92
CA GLY A 167 0.14 -13.46 -3.19
C GLY A 167 0.96 -12.30 -3.76
N LEU A 168 1.56 -11.48 -2.89
CA LEU A 168 2.54 -10.45 -3.25
C LEU A 168 3.96 -11.04 -3.28
N PRO A 169 4.86 -10.53 -4.15
CA PRO A 169 6.23 -11.02 -4.24
C PRO A 169 7.04 -10.65 -2.99
N VAL A 170 7.86 -11.59 -2.50
CA VAL A 170 8.72 -11.39 -1.32
C VAL A 170 10.19 -11.71 -1.58
N THR A 171 10.52 -12.11 -2.81
CA THR A 171 11.88 -12.38 -3.28
C THR A 171 12.13 -11.69 -4.62
N LEU A 172 13.40 -11.41 -4.93
CA LEU A 172 13.77 -10.86 -6.24
C LEU A 172 13.38 -11.79 -7.39
N ALA A 173 13.49 -13.11 -7.23
CA ALA A 173 13.13 -14.07 -8.26
C ALA A 173 11.63 -14.08 -8.60
N GLU A 174 10.76 -13.72 -7.64
CA GLU A 174 9.32 -13.52 -7.91
C GLU A 174 9.04 -12.19 -8.62
N MET A 175 10.03 -11.28 -8.68
CA MET A 175 9.92 -10.00 -9.36
C MET A 175 10.38 -10.03 -10.83
N GLY A 176 10.90 -11.17 -11.31
CA GLY A 176 11.48 -11.34 -12.66
C GLY A 176 12.97 -11.65 -12.63
#